data_AF-A0ABD1IHU1-F1
#
_entry.id   AF-A0ABD1IHU1-F1
#
_cell.length_a   1.000
_cell.length_b   1.000
_cell.length_c   1.000
_cell.angle_alpha   90.00
_cell.angle_beta   90.00
_cell.angle_gamma   90.00
#
_symmetry.space_group_name_H-M   'P 1'
#
loop_
_entity.id
_entity.type
_entity.pdbx_description
1 polymer ?
#
loop_
_entity_poly.entity_id
_entity_poly.type
_entity_poly.pdbx_seq_one_letter_code
_entity_poly.pdbx_strand_id
1 'polypeptide(L)'
;MDPNPNNFPILSYVMTKLPTFKGTPSTPAASAADDFDVENQPVQDFSSDEPTFESSERMPYLRNRKLIAAMSSAVIGVSHTRSALRILGTRPDHEAVDLARLRMAEIEADTSLTPEEKSKELEIYKAVIDLDEMHEKYEKMLSETERRLERIYEAAVAGEELSEEESGEGKGLEKGELDEEVMGILKDAELGKVIERVELSRRKLRILPEAFGRLKSLVSLDLSNNQLEALPDSIAGLENLDTLNLSENLLVLLPDSIGLLFKLRILNVSRNKLHALPNSISHCRSLEELDASFNKLTYLPTNIGFELVNLRRLSVNLNKIRSLPTSIGEMKSLQHLDLHFNELGGIPPTIGKLANLEILNLSSNFSDLTELPETISDLINLKELDLSNNQIHSLPDTFGRLVNLAKLNVEHNPLTIPPREIVAGGVVAIKAYMAKRWADILLEEQHKSMNQVQEQPQAGLFTRSTAWLSNAVSGYFGSTGKSNEDPYLNQQL
;
A
#
# COMPACT_ATOMS: atom_id res chain seq x y z
N MET A 1 23.94 21.29 13.20
CA MET A 1 25.37 21.23 12.84
C MET A 1 25.44 20.76 11.40
N ASP A 2 25.78 21.65 10.46
CA ASP A 2 26.18 21.25 9.11
C ASP A 2 27.34 20.24 9.26
N PRO A 3 27.38 19.08 8.58
CA PRO A 3 28.58 18.24 8.60
C PRO A 3 29.76 19.14 8.26
N ASN A 4 30.65 19.32 9.24
CA ASN A 4 31.70 20.33 9.22
C ASN A 4 32.41 20.27 7.87
N PRO A 5 32.51 21.36 7.09
CA PRO A 5 33.25 21.36 5.82
C PRO A 5 34.71 20.87 5.98
N ASN A 6 35.22 20.84 7.21
CA ASN A 6 36.51 20.24 7.55
C ASN A 6 36.55 18.69 7.47
N ASN A 7 35.42 17.98 7.57
CA ASN A 7 35.39 16.51 7.56
C ASN A 7 35.29 15.92 6.14
N PHE A 8 34.71 16.65 5.19
CA PHE A 8 34.51 16.21 3.80
C PHE A 8 34.79 17.35 2.79
N PRO A 9 36.06 17.79 2.66
CA PRO A 9 36.43 18.97 1.90
C PRO A 9 36.16 18.85 0.40
N ILE A 10 36.27 17.66 -0.20
CA ILE A 10 36.10 17.44 -1.63
C ILE A 10 34.62 17.41 -1.99
N LEU A 11 33.80 16.69 -1.23
CA LEU A 11 32.34 16.69 -1.37
C LEU A 11 31.75 18.09 -1.18
N SER A 12 32.25 18.84 -0.18
CA SER A 12 31.83 20.22 0.04
C SER A 12 32.16 21.10 -1.16
N TYR A 13 33.38 21.00 -1.69
CA TYR A 13 33.82 21.76 -2.87
C TYR A 13 32.99 21.41 -4.12
N VAL A 14 32.78 20.13 -4.42
CA VAL A 14 31.98 19.67 -5.57
C VAL A 14 30.53 20.17 -5.47
N MET A 15 29.93 20.10 -4.28
CA MET A 15 28.58 20.61 -4.01
C MET A 15 28.46 22.13 -4.21
N THR A 16 29.51 22.91 -3.94
CA THR A 16 29.50 24.37 -4.17
C THR A 16 29.67 24.77 -5.64
N LYS A 17 30.26 23.90 -6.47
CA LYS A 17 30.54 24.17 -7.90
C LYS A 17 29.51 23.59 -8.85
N LEU A 18 28.71 22.62 -8.41
CA LEU A 18 27.54 22.17 -9.16
C LEU A 18 26.50 23.30 -9.18
N PRO A 19 25.94 23.67 -10.35
CA PRO A 19 24.89 24.67 -10.42
C PRO A 19 23.67 24.13 -9.66
N THR A 20 23.49 24.61 -8.44
CA THR A 20 22.24 24.48 -7.71
C THR A 20 21.21 25.33 -8.45
N PHE A 21 20.14 24.69 -8.92
CA PHE A 21 18.87 25.33 -9.27
C PHE A 21 18.37 26.09 -8.02
N LYS A 22 18.90 27.29 -7.78
CA LYS A 22 18.31 28.24 -6.83
C LYS A 22 17.05 28.77 -7.51
N GLY A 23 15.92 28.18 -7.17
CA GLY A 23 14.63 28.84 -7.28
C GLY A 23 14.69 30.13 -6.47
N THR A 24 14.63 31.26 -7.16
CA THR A 24 14.44 32.57 -6.57
C THR A 24 13.08 32.62 -5.85
N PRO A 25 12.99 32.94 -4.55
CA PRO A 25 11.77 33.49 -4.01
C PRO A 25 11.77 34.99 -4.36
N SER A 26 10.93 35.34 -5.33
CA SER A 26 10.55 36.72 -5.60
C SER A 26 9.81 37.30 -4.39
N THR A 27 10.36 38.33 -3.77
CA THR A 27 9.65 39.25 -2.90
C THR A 27 8.59 40.02 -3.69
N PRO A 28 7.45 40.35 -3.06
CA PRO A 28 6.82 41.65 -3.28
C PRO A 28 6.77 42.45 -1.97
N ALA A 29 7.00 43.76 -2.10
CA ALA A 29 7.03 44.74 -1.03
C ALA A 29 5.64 45.24 -0.62
N ALA A 30 5.45 45.50 0.68
CA ALA A 30 4.53 46.47 1.31
C ALA A 30 4.79 46.44 2.84
N SER A 31 5.50 47.40 3.45
CA SER A 31 5.07 48.72 3.98
C SER A 31 4.56 48.71 5.43
N ALA A 32 5.09 49.67 6.23
CA ALA A 32 4.69 50.15 7.56
C ALA A 32 5.23 49.34 8.77
N ALA A 33 6.20 49.89 9.54
CA ALA A 33 6.04 50.75 10.74
C ALA A 33 5.57 49.91 11.96
N ASP A 34 6.13 49.94 13.15
CA ASP A 34 6.94 50.92 13.88
C ASP A 34 7.59 50.18 15.08
N ASP A 35 8.67 50.77 15.57
CA ASP A 35 9.03 50.94 16.98
C ASP A 35 9.91 49.98 17.80
N PHE A 36 10.85 50.67 18.47
CA PHE A 36 11.61 50.40 19.69
C PHE A 36 12.98 49.71 19.66
N ASP A 37 13.98 50.60 19.56
CA ASP A 37 15.34 50.59 20.10
C ASP A 37 15.46 50.10 21.56
N VAL A 38 16.54 49.35 21.84
CA VAL A 38 17.36 49.52 23.06
C VAL A 38 18.85 49.45 22.67
N GLU A 39 19.58 50.44 23.18
CA GLU A 39 20.94 50.90 22.89
C GLU A 39 22.13 49.99 23.28
N ASN A 40 23.24 50.19 22.54
CA ASN A 40 24.68 50.23 22.91
C ASN A 40 25.35 49.00 23.57
N GLN A 41 26.58 48.57 23.29
CA GLN A 41 27.77 48.88 22.47
C GLN A 41 28.78 47.72 22.75
N PRO A 42 30.02 47.63 22.21
CA PRO A 42 30.64 48.31 21.06
C PRO A 42 31.26 47.33 20.04
N VAL A 43 31.74 47.93 18.94
CA VAL A 43 32.62 47.36 17.93
C VAL A 43 33.87 46.75 18.57
N GLN A 44 34.14 45.47 18.31
CA GLN A 44 35.48 44.91 18.36
C GLN A 44 35.77 44.27 17.01
N ASP A 45 36.78 44.83 16.35
CA ASP A 45 37.52 44.21 15.25
C ASP A 45 37.83 42.76 15.60
N PHE A 46 37.17 41.83 14.91
CA PHE A 46 37.72 40.51 14.66
C PHE A 46 38.07 40.46 13.18
N SER A 47 39.37 40.60 12.94
CA SER A 47 40.09 40.06 11.79
C SER A 47 39.33 38.87 11.19
N SER A 48 38.80 39.07 9.99
CA SER A 48 38.32 38.01 9.13
C SER A 48 39.53 37.18 8.68
N ASP A 49 40.06 36.35 9.56
CA ASP A 49 40.76 35.13 9.17
C ASP A 49 39.68 34.13 8.74
N GLU A 50 39.03 34.42 7.61
CA GLU A 50 38.54 33.35 6.76
C GLU A 50 39.78 32.57 6.32
N PRO A 51 39.89 31.26 6.59
CA PRO A 51 40.78 30.44 5.79
C PRO A 51 40.15 30.40 4.40
N THR A 52 40.53 31.38 3.58
CA THR A 52 40.39 31.32 2.14
C THR A 52 41.03 30.01 1.71
N PHE A 53 40.19 29.01 1.46
CA PHE A 53 40.64 27.75 0.90
C PHE A 53 41.03 28.07 -0.55
N GLU A 54 42.28 28.50 -0.75
CA GLU A 54 42.99 28.61 -2.02
C GLU A 54 42.98 27.24 -2.71
N SER A 55 41.85 26.91 -3.32
CA SER A 55 41.58 25.62 -3.96
C SER A 55 41.39 25.74 -5.46
N SER A 56 41.39 26.97 -5.99
CA SER A 56 41.45 27.22 -7.42
C SER A 56 42.77 26.83 -8.07
N GLU A 57 43.85 26.68 -7.29
CA GLU A 57 45.16 26.23 -7.81
C GLU A 57 45.42 24.72 -7.64
N ARG A 58 44.61 24.01 -6.84
CA ARG A 58 44.85 22.59 -6.52
C ARG A 58 44.12 21.59 -7.42
N MET A 59 43.17 22.03 -8.26
CA MET A 59 42.38 21.11 -9.10
C MET A 59 42.16 21.54 -10.57
N PRO A 60 43.20 21.47 -11.43
CA PRO A 60 43.13 21.97 -12.81
C PRO A 60 42.22 21.15 -13.75
N TYR A 61 41.87 19.90 -13.39
CA TYR A 61 41.13 18.98 -14.28
C TYR A 61 39.60 19.03 -14.16
N LEU A 62 39.06 19.83 -13.23
CA LEU A 62 37.60 20.03 -13.06
C LEU A 62 36.91 20.79 -14.21
N ARG A 63 37.63 21.08 -15.30
CA ARG A 63 37.04 21.61 -16.55
C ARG A 63 36.54 20.52 -17.49
N ASN A 64 36.85 19.24 -17.22
CA ASN A 64 36.45 18.13 -18.08
C ASN A 64 34.97 17.75 -17.83
N ARG A 65 34.14 17.85 -18.88
CA ARG A 65 32.69 17.56 -18.82
C ARG A 65 32.38 16.13 -18.39
N LYS A 66 33.25 15.15 -18.71
CA LYS A 66 33.09 13.74 -18.27
C LYS A 66 33.33 13.58 -16.77
N LEU A 67 34.32 14.28 -16.23
CA LEU A 67 34.62 14.28 -14.80
C LEU A 67 33.49 14.92 -13.98
N ILE A 68 32.96 16.06 -14.45
CA ILE A 68 31.81 16.70 -13.80
C ILE A 68 30.59 15.78 -13.79
N ALA A 69 30.31 15.05 -14.88
CA ALA A 69 29.17 14.12 -14.94
C ALA A 69 29.33 12.94 -13.97
N ALA A 70 30.53 12.34 -13.90
CA ALA A 70 30.83 11.25 -12.97
C ALA A 70 30.73 11.70 -11.50
N MET A 71 31.30 12.87 -11.18
CA MET A 71 31.20 13.47 -9.84
C MET A 71 29.76 13.87 -9.50
N SER A 72 29.00 14.39 -10.46
CA SER A 72 27.57 14.71 -10.27
C SER A 72 26.79 13.45 -9.91
N SER A 73 26.98 12.36 -10.67
CA SER A 73 26.30 11.08 -10.40
C SER A 73 26.63 10.50 -9.04
N ALA A 74 27.88 10.64 -8.56
CA ALA A 74 28.28 10.18 -7.24
C ALA A 74 27.63 10.98 -6.10
N VAL A 75 27.19 12.21 -6.36
CA VAL A 75 26.70 13.18 -5.36
C VAL A 75 25.16 13.28 -5.31
N ILE A 76 24.43 12.73 -6.29
CA ILE A 76 22.95 12.77 -6.33
C ILE A 76 22.29 12.22 -5.05
N GLY A 77 22.86 11.18 -4.44
CA GLY A 77 22.36 10.60 -3.18
C GLY A 77 22.68 11.43 -1.93
N VAL A 78 23.69 12.30 -2.00
CA VAL A 78 24.21 13.05 -0.86
C VAL A 78 23.32 14.23 -0.47
N SER A 79 22.61 14.83 -1.44
CA SER A 79 21.67 15.93 -1.17
C SER A 79 20.51 15.46 -0.27
N HIS A 80 19.98 14.27 -0.53
CA HIS A 80 18.94 13.62 0.26
C HIS A 80 19.45 13.28 1.67
N THR A 81 20.65 12.70 1.78
CA THR A 81 21.30 12.40 3.06
C THR A 81 21.54 13.66 3.90
N ARG A 82 21.97 14.78 3.30
CA ARG A 82 22.12 16.07 4.01
C ARG A 82 20.79 16.66 4.44
N SER A 83 19.74 16.54 3.61
CA SER A 83 18.40 16.99 3.97
C SER A 83 17.84 16.18 5.16
N ALA A 84 18.03 14.86 5.14
CA ALA A 84 17.61 13.97 6.23
C ALA A 84 18.35 14.30 7.54
N LEU A 85 19.67 14.49 7.50
CA LEU A 85 20.47 14.89 8.67
C LEU A 85 20.05 16.24 9.24
N ARG A 86 19.62 17.19 8.39
CA ARG A 86 19.12 18.49 8.84
C ARG A 86 17.77 18.38 9.57
N ILE A 87 16.92 17.43 9.18
CA ILE A 87 15.64 17.16 9.84
C ILE A 87 15.85 16.40 11.15
N LEU A 88 16.82 15.49 11.20
CA LEU A 88 17.14 14.66 12.38
C LEU A 88 17.72 15.45 13.57
N GLY A 89 18.25 16.65 13.33
CA GLY A 89 18.76 17.52 14.39
C GLY A 89 20.22 17.25 14.75
N THR A 90 20.62 17.59 15.97
CA THR A 90 21.99 17.37 16.46
C THR A 90 22.17 15.95 16.96
N ARG A 91 23.29 15.33 16.59
CA ARG A 91 23.67 14.01 17.10
C ARG A 91 23.75 14.05 18.63
N PRO A 92 23.19 13.06 19.34
CA PRO A 92 23.37 12.92 20.79
C PRO A 92 24.85 12.78 21.17
N ASP A 93 25.26 13.38 22.28
CA ASP A 93 26.61 13.21 22.80
C ASP A 93 26.83 11.78 23.31
N HIS A 94 28.06 11.27 23.22
CA HIS A 94 28.39 9.91 23.67
C HIS A 94 28.01 9.66 25.14
N GLU A 95 28.15 10.66 26.00
CA GLU A 95 27.71 10.60 27.41
C GLU A 95 26.19 10.39 27.54
N ALA A 96 25.39 11.00 26.66
CA ALA A 96 23.94 10.87 26.66
C ALA A 96 23.50 9.48 26.19
N VAL A 97 24.19 8.90 25.20
CA VAL A 97 23.94 7.54 24.71
C VAL A 97 24.30 6.50 25.78
N ASP A 98 25.44 6.67 26.45
CA ASP A 98 25.86 5.76 27.51
C ASP A 98 24.97 5.86 28.76
N LEU A 99 24.52 7.07 29.10
CA LEU A 99 23.51 7.27 30.14
C LEU A 99 22.17 6.61 29.76
N ALA A 100 21.74 6.71 28.50
CA ALA A 100 20.52 6.07 28.03
C ALA A 100 20.59 4.54 28.12
N ARG A 101 21.73 3.94 27.72
CA ARG A 101 21.97 2.49 27.86
C ARG A 101 21.96 2.05 29.33
N LEU A 102 22.58 2.83 30.21
CA LEU A 102 22.61 2.55 31.64
C LEU A 102 21.20 2.63 32.26
N ARG A 103 20.42 3.65 31.91
CA ARG A 103 19.03 3.80 32.36
C ARG A 103 18.11 2.70 31.85
N MET A 104 18.27 2.26 30.61
CA MET A 104 17.52 1.11 30.08
C MET A 104 17.79 -0.16 30.87
N ALA A 105 19.06 -0.44 31.20
CA ALA A 105 19.44 -1.60 32.01
C ALA A 105 18.87 -1.53 33.44
N GLU A 106 18.81 -0.33 34.04
CA GLU A 106 18.19 -0.10 35.36
C GLU A 106 16.67 -0.36 35.33
N ILE A 107 15.96 0.15 34.32
CA ILE A 107 14.50 -0.01 34.17
C ILE A 107 14.12 -1.47 33.87
N GLU A 108 14.94 -2.18 33.09
CA GLU A 108 14.75 -3.61 32.83
C GLU A 108 14.94 -4.44 34.11
N ALA A 109 15.93 -4.08 34.94
CA ALA A 109 16.23 -4.75 36.20
C ALA A 109 15.24 -4.42 37.35
N ASP A 110 14.49 -3.32 37.26
CA ASP A 110 13.56 -2.91 38.32
C ASP A 110 12.31 -3.81 38.37
N THR A 111 12.17 -4.63 39.42
CA THR A 111 11.00 -5.51 39.60
C THR A 111 9.73 -4.80 40.11
N SER A 112 9.80 -3.51 40.43
CA SER A 112 8.68 -2.76 41.01
C SER A 112 7.73 -2.12 39.98
N LEU A 113 8.18 -1.95 38.73
CA LEU A 113 7.41 -1.33 37.65
C LEU A 113 6.57 -2.34 36.87
N THR A 114 5.36 -1.94 36.46
CA THR A 114 4.52 -2.76 35.57
C THR A 114 5.08 -2.79 34.14
N PRO A 115 4.78 -3.83 33.33
CA PRO A 115 5.31 -3.93 31.95
C PRO A 115 4.94 -2.75 31.05
N GLU A 116 3.77 -2.14 31.28
CA GLU A 116 3.30 -0.98 30.52
C GLU A 116 4.06 0.30 30.89
N GLU A 117 4.43 0.48 32.15
CA GLU A 117 5.23 1.61 32.63
C GLU A 117 6.68 1.49 32.13
N LYS A 118 7.25 0.28 32.21
CA LYS A 118 8.58 0.00 31.64
C LYS A 118 8.65 0.31 30.15
N SER A 119 7.61 -0.07 29.38
CA SER A 119 7.59 0.17 27.94
C SER A 119 7.62 1.67 27.60
N LYS A 120 6.90 2.50 28.35
CA LYS A 120 6.82 3.94 28.12
C LYS A 120 8.13 4.66 28.48
N GLU A 121 8.77 4.26 29.58
CA GLU A 121 10.06 4.85 29.96
C GLU A 121 11.20 4.39 29.03
N LEU A 122 11.20 3.13 28.60
CA LEU A 122 12.19 2.61 27.64
C LEU A 122 12.10 3.27 26.27
N GLU A 123 10.92 3.72 25.84
CA GLU A 123 10.70 4.32 24.52
C GLU A 123 11.52 5.61 24.33
N ILE A 124 11.67 6.42 25.39
CA ILE A 124 12.43 7.68 25.35
C ILE A 124 13.93 7.39 25.19
N TYR A 125 14.46 6.42 25.92
CA TYR A 125 15.88 6.06 25.86
C TYR A 125 16.24 5.31 24.57
N LYS A 126 15.33 4.46 24.06
CA LYS A 126 15.47 3.82 22.75
C LYS A 126 15.57 4.85 21.63
N ALA A 127 14.73 5.90 21.66
CA ALA A 127 14.79 6.96 20.67
C ALA A 127 16.16 7.68 20.61
N VAL A 128 16.85 7.82 21.76
CA VAL A 128 18.21 8.42 21.80
C VAL A 128 19.25 7.51 21.14
N ILE A 129 19.17 6.19 21.37
CA ILE A 129 20.09 5.21 20.76
C ILE A 129 19.83 5.10 19.26
N ASP A 130 18.56 4.99 18.86
CA ASP A 130 18.18 4.90 17.45
C ASP A 130 18.62 6.13 16.67
N LEU A 131 18.54 7.32 17.28
CA LEU A 131 19.02 8.57 16.68
C LEU A 131 20.54 8.55 16.45
N ASP A 132 21.34 8.06 17.40
CA ASP A 132 22.80 7.92 17.25
C ASP A 132 23.17 6.92 16.15
N GLU A 133 22.50 5.77 16.10
CA GLU A 133 22.71 4.76 15.04
C GLU A 133 22.38 5.30 13.64
N MET A 134 21.32 6.09 13.53
CA MET A 134 20.95 6.73 12.27
C MET A 134 22.00 7.75 11.83
N HIS A 135 22.54 8.56 12.76
CA HIS A 135 23.66 9.45 12.47
C HIS A 135 24.91 8.69 12.01
N GLU A 136 25.26 7.58 12.67
CA GLU A 136 26.42 6.75 12.29
C GLU A 136 26.27 6.17 10.87
N LYS A 137 25.07 5.67 10.52
CA LYS A 137 24.78 5.15 9.18
C LYS A 137 24.93 6.21 8.09
N TYR A 138 24.41 7.41 8.33
CA TYR A 138 24.53 8.52 7.37
C TYR A 138 25.97 9.04 7.26
N GLU A 139 26.73 9.08 8.35
CA GLU A 139 28.15 9.47 8.33
C GLU A 139 29.00 8.48 7.53
N LYS A 140 28.75 7.17 7.68
CA LYS A 140 29.39 6.13 6.85
C LYS A 140 29.09 6.33 5.37
N MET A 141 27.84 6.62 5.03
CA MET A 141 27.42 6.89 3.65
C MET A 141 28.13 8.11 3.07
N LEU A 142 28.24 9.21 3.84
CA LEU A 142 28.95 10.41 3.42
C LEU A 142 30.45 10.14 3.21
N SER A 143 31.09 9.39 4.12
CA SER A 143 32.49 9.00 4.01
C SER A 143 32.78 8.11 2.80
N GLU A 144 31.87 7.20 2.47
CA GLU A 144 31.99 6.36 1.28
C GLU A 144 31.87 7.19 -0.02
N THR A 145 30.95 8.16 -0.05
CA THR A 145 30.86 9.10 -1.18
C THR A 145 32.08 9.99 -1.32
N GLU A 146 32.69 10.45 -0.22
CA GLU A 146 33.93 11.25 -0.26
C GLU A 146 35.09 10.43 -0.85
N ARG A 147 35.31 9.21 -0.35
CA ARG A 147 36.33 8.30 -0.89
C ARG A 147 36.09 7.96 -2.35
N ARG A 148 34.84 7.93 -2.79
CA ARG A 148 34.50 7.70 -4.20
C ARG A 148 34.84 8.92 -5.06
N LEU A 149 34.58 10.14 -4.58
CA LEU A 149 34.94 11.37 -5.27
C LEU A 149 36.46 11.55 -5.38
N GLU A 150 37.20 11.22 -4.30
CA GLU A 150 38.66 11.20 -4.28
C GLU A 150 39.23 10.31 -5.38
N ARG A 151 38.77 9.06 -5.45
CA ARG A 151 39.22 8.10 -6.47
C ARG A 151 38.89 8.53 -7.89
N ILE A 152 37.69 9.06 -8.12
CA ILE A 152 37.30 9.61 -9.43
C ILE A 152 38.23 10.77 -9.84
N TYR A 153 38.60 11.62 -8.89
CA TYR A 153 39.48 12.75 -9.14
C TYR A 153 40.93 12.33 -9.39
N GLU A 154 41.47 11.40 -8.59
CA GLU A 154 42.83 10.85 -8.75
C GLU A 154 43.02 10.13 -10.09
N ALA A 155 42.05 9.30 -10.49
CA ALA A 155 42.06 8.64 -11.79
C ALA A 155 42.07 9.64 -12.96
N ALA A 156 41.33 10.74 -12.85
CA ALA A 156 41.32 11.80 -13.86
C ALA A 156 42.64 12.58 -13.92
N VAL A 157 43.37 12.70 -12.81
CA VAL A 157 44.71 13.32 -12.76
C VAL A 157 45.77 12.38 -13.35
N ALA A 158 45.66 11.07 -13.11
CA ALA A 158 46.59 10.07 -13.63
C ALA A 158 46.43 9.78 -15.13
N GLY A 159 45.34 10.24 -15.75
CA GLY A 159 45.03 9.96 -17.16
C GLY A 159 44.62 8.51 -17.40
N GLU A 160 44.25 7.79 -16.34
CA GLU A 160 43.76 6.41 -16.40
C GLU A 160 42.27 6.39 -16.78
N GLU A 161 41.86 5.38 -17.57
CA GLU A 161 40.44 5.12 -17.78
C GLU A 161 39.82 4.70 -16.44
N LEU A 162 38.80 5.44 -16.01
CA LEU A 162 38.04 5.15 -14.79
C LEU A 162 37.59 3.69 -14.81
N SER A 163 37.89 2.96 -13.74
CA SER A 163 37.44 1.57 -13.61
C SER A 163 35.91 1.47 -13.71
N GLU A 164 35.39 0.33 -14.17
CA GLU A 164 33.94 0.04 -14.28
C GLU A 164 33.17 0.32 -12.97
N GLU A 165 33.82 0.16 -11.81
CA GLU A 165 33.22 0.45 -10.50
C GLU A 165 33.17 1.96 -10.18
N GLU A 166 34.11 2.75 -10.70
CA GLU A 166 34.30 4.18 -10.38
C GLU A 166 33.66 5.11 -11.41
N SER A 167 33.58 4.69 -12.66
CA SER A 167 32.74 5.29 -13.71
C SER A 167 31.23 5.11 -13.44
N GLY A 168 30.86 4.21 -12.52
CA GLY A 168 29.47 3.80 -12.30
C GLY A 168 28.94 2.84 -13.39
N GLU A 169 29.82 2.33 -14.25
CA GLU A 169 29.53 1.39 -15.33
C GLU A 169 30.04 -0.02 -14.98
N GLY A 170 29.49 -0.66 -13.94
CA GLY A 170 30.05 -1.91 -13.41
C GLY A 170 29.04 -2.88 -12.77
N LYS A 171 27.92 -3.14 -13.45
CA LYS A 171 27.15 -4.41 -13.51
C LYS A 171 25.78 -4.13 -14.14
N GLY A 172 25.77 -4.15 -15.47
CA GLY A 172 24.56 -4.00 -16.28
C GLY A 172 24.92 -3.54 -17.68
N LEU A 173 25.50 -4.43 -18.48
CA LEU A 173 25.49 -4.27 -19.95
C LEU A 173 24.02 -4.00 -20.36
N GLU A 174 23.80 -2.86 -21.02
CA GLU A 174 22.54 -2.23 -21.50
C GLU A 174 22.14 -0.86 -20.89
N LYS A 175 22.93 -0.24 -20.01
CA LYS A 175 22.49 1.02 -19.33
C LYS A 175 22.47 2.30 -20.21
N GLY A 176 23.09 2.29 -21.40
CA GLY A 176 23.23 3.49 -22.25
C GLY A 176 21.98 3.85 -23.07
N GLU A 177 21.30 2.87 -23.67
CA GLU A 177 20.16 3.14 -24.57
C GLU A 177 18.83 3.28 -23.81
N LEU A 178 18.73 2.71 -22.60
CA LEU A 178 17.48 2.59 -21.85
C LEU A 178 17.11 3.87 -21.07
N ASP A 179 18.10 4.57 -20.53
CA ASP A 179 17.89 5.90 -19.91
C ASP A 179 17.68 6.99 -20.97
N GLU A 180 18.22 6.81 -22.19
CA GLU A 180 18.03 7.78 -23.29
C GLU A 180 16.57 7.93 -23.71
N GLU A 181 15.79 6.84 -23.73
CA GLU A 181 14.38 6.88 -24.09
C GLU A 181 13.54 7.56 -23.00
N VAL A 182 13.81 7.25 -21.73
CA VAL A 182 13.21 7.91 -20.55
C VAL A 182 13.51 9.41 -20.57
N MET A 183 14.76 9.78 -20.82
CA MET A 183 15.17 11.18 -20.97
C MET A 183 14.62 11.83 -22.25
N GLY A 184 14.41 11.06 -23.31
CA GLY A 184 13.78 11.49 -24.55
C GLY A 184 12.32 11.88 -24.34
N ILE A 185 11.56 11.06 -23.62
CA ILE A 185 10.17 11.35 -23.22
C ILE A 185 10.10 12.64 -22.39
N LEU A 186 11.02 12.81 -21.43
CA LEU A 186 11.06 14.01 -20.61
C LEU A 186 11.42 15.27 -21.43
N LYS A 187 12.35 15.16 -22.38
CA LYS A 187 12.67 16.27 -23.30
C LYS A 187 11.50 16.60 -24.22
N ASP A 188 10.82 15.60 -24.76
CA ASP A 188 9.62 15.79 -25.59
C ASP A 188 8.52 16.53 -24.81
N ALA A 189 8.37 16.21 -23.52
CA ALA A 189 7.44 16.89 -22.64
C ALA A 189 7.86 18.34 -22.34
N GLU A 190 9.16 18.60 -22.12
CA GLU A 190 9.70 19.97 -21.97
C GLU A 190 9.50 20.82 -23.22
N LEU A 191 9.52 20.19 -24.41
CA LEU A 191 9.22 20.83 -25.69
C LEU A 191 7.72 21.07 -25.92
N GLY A 192 6.86 20.72 -24.96
CA GLY A 192 5.42 20.96 -25.01
C GLY A 192 4.62 19.91 -25.81
N LYS A 193 5.23 18.77 -26.13
CA LYS A 193 4.51 17.66 -26.80
C LYS A 193 3.55 17.02 -25.80
N VAL A 194 2.33 16.73 -26.26
CA VAL A 194 1.34 16.01 -25.46
C VAL A 194 1.68 14.53 -25.48
N ILE A 195 2.02 13.98 -24.31
CA ILE A 195 2.36 12.56 -24.15
C ILE A 195 1.25 11.92 -23.32
N GLU A 196 0.36 11.19 -23.99
CA GLU A 196 -0.80 10.54 -23.35
C GLU A 196 -0.51 9.10 -22.95
N ARG A 197 0.43 8.43 -23.64
CA ARG A 197 0.77 7.03 -23.39
C ARG A 197 2.27 6.85 -23.38
N VAL A 198 2.77 6.19 -22.35
CA VAL A 198 4.18 5.84 -22.19
C VAL A 198 4.29 4.34 -21.95
N GLU A 199 5.01 3.66 -22.82
CA GLU A 199 5.31 2.24 -22.73
C GLU A 199 6.81 2.06 -22.47
N LEU A 200 7.14 1.75 -21.21
CA LEU A 200 8.51 1.53 -20.74
C LEU A 200 8.67 0.12 -20.18
N SER A 201 7.90 -0.85 -20.69
CA SER A 201 7.95 -2.23 -20.22
C SER A 201 9.21 -2.96 -20.70
N ARG A 202 9.71 -3.91 -19.89
CA ARG A 202 10.89 -4.75 -20.20
C ARG A 202 12.18 -3.95 -20.43
N ARG A 203 12.35 -2.82 -19.75
CA ARG A 203 13.50 -1.91 -19.91
C ARG A 203 14.49 -1.95 -18.76
N LYS A 204 14.41 -2.95 -17.87
CA LYS A 204 15.31 -3.13 -16.71
C LYS A 204 15.47 -1.87 -15.85
N LEU A 205 14.47 -0.98 -15.86
CA LEU A 205 14.51 0.29 -15.13
C LEU A 205 14.55 0.03 -13.64
N ARG A 206 15.50 0.65 -12.92
CA ARG A 206 15.62 0.53 -11.46
C ARG A 206 14.89 1.63 -10.70
N ILE A 207 14.78 2.81 -11.31
CA ILE A 207 14.19 4.00 -10.71
C ILE A 207 13.36 4.71 -11.78
N LEU A 208 12.19 5.22 -11.38
CA LEU A 208 11.43 6.18 -12.18
C LEU A 208 11.81 7.61 -11.74
N PRO A 209 12.33 8.47 -12.64
CA PRO A 209 12.70 9.84 -12.26
C PRO A 209 11.50 10.66 -11.77
N GLU A 210 11.70 11.52 -10.77
CA GLU A 210 10.63 12.40 -10.24
C GLU A 210 10.04 13.35 -11.30
N ALA A 211 10.81 13.64 -12.34
CA ALA A 211 10.36 14.47 -13.45
C ALA A 211 9.14 13.88 -14.19
N PHE A 212 8.90 12.56 -14.11
CA PHE A 212 7.70 11.92 -14.69
C PHE A 212 6.42 12.49 -14.11
N GLY A 213 6.41 12.92 -12.84
CA GLY A 213 5.25 13.56 -12.23
C GLY A 213 4.80 14.86 -12.90
N ARG A 214 5.61 15.44 -13.79
CA ARG A 214 5.26 16.66 -14.54
C ARG A 214 4.42 16.37 -15.78
N LEU A 215 4.29 15.10 -16.19
CA LEU A 215 3.55 14.67 -17.39
C LEU A 215 2.03 14.66 -17.15
N LYS A 216 1.45 15.84 -16.92
CA LYS A 216 0.02 15.97 -16.55
C LYS A 216 -0.96 15.46 -17.62
N SER A 217 -0.54 15.36 -18.88
CA SER A 217 -1.36 14.84 -19.98
C SER A 217 -1.35 13.31 -20.08
N LEU A 218 -0.56 12.62 -19.26
CA LEU A 218 -0.43 11.17 -19.32
C LEU A 218 -1.71 10.48 -18.85
N VAL A 219 -2.19 9.56 -19.67
CA VAL A 219 -3.40 8.75 -19.47
C VAL A 219 -3.04 7.29 -19.20
N SER A 220 -1.99 6.77 -19.85
CA SER A 220 -1.54 5.39 -19.66
C SER A 220 -0.04 5.33 -19.43
N LEU A 221 0.37 4.65 -18.37
CA LEU A 221 1.77 4.41 -18.04
C LEU A 221 1.99 2.91 -17.81
N ASP A 222 2.76 2.29 -18.71
CA ASP A 222 3.21 0.91 -18.56
C ASP A 222 4.69 0.87 -18.20
N LEU A 223 4.96 0.42 -16.97
CA LEU A 223 6.29 0.22 -16.39
C LEU A 223 6.50 -1.25 -16.02
N SER A 224 5.72 -2.17 -16.60
CA SER A 224 5.79 -3.59 -16.29
C SER A 224 7.13 -4.23 -16.65
N ASN A 225 7.48 -5.34 -16.00
CA ASN A 225 8.68 -6.12 -16.29
C ASN A 225 9.98 -5.31 -16.17
N ASN A 226 10.11 -4.50 -15.13
CA ASN A 226 11.30 -3.72 -14.83
C ASN A 226 11.95 -4.18 -13.50
N GLN A 227 12.86 -3.38 -12.96
CA GLN A 227 13.56 -3.62 -11.70
C GLN A 227 13.27 -2.52 -10.68
N LEU A 228 12.09 -1.87 -10.76
CA LEU A 228 11.75 -0.75 -9.91
C LEU A 228 11.64 -1.21 -8.45
N GLU A 229 12.44 -0.61 -7.57
CA GLU A 229 12.43 -0.91 -6.13
C GLU A 229 11.45 0.00 -5.37
N ALA A 230 11.26 1.23 -5.87
CA ALA A 230 10.35 2.21 -5.33
C ALA A 230 9.72 3.05 -6.45
N LEU A 231 8.55 3.62 -6.15
CA LEU A 231 7.86 4.59 -7.00
C LEU A 231 7.96 5.97 -6.33
N PRO A 232 8.33 7.04 -7.05
CA PRO A 232 8.48 8.36 -6.47
C PRO A 232 7.13 8.99 -6.13
N ASP A 233 7.08 9.83 -5.10
CA ASP A 233 5.85 10.54 -4.70
C ASP A 233 5.29 11.47 -5.77
N SER A 234 6.17 11.93 -6.66
CA SER A 234 5.81 12.71 -7.85
C SER A 234 4.79 12.03 -8.76
N ILE A 235 4.56 10.70 -8.64
CA ILE A 235 3.55 9.99 -9.44
C ILE A 235 2.15 10.63 -9.30
N ALA A 236 1.84 11.23 -8.15
CA ALA A 236 0.60 11.95 -7.92
C ALA A 236 0.37 13.15 -8.87
N GLY A 237 1.43 13.67 -9.49
CA GLY A 237 1.32 14.75 -10.48
C GLY A 237 0.70 14.30 -11.82
N LEU A 238 0.53 12.98 -12.04
CA LEU A 238 -0.14 12.42 -13.20
C LEU A 238 -1.68 12.48 -13.05
N GLU A 239 -2.22 13.70 -12.95
CA GLU A 239 -3.63 13.98 -12.63
C GLU A 239 -4.65 13.36 -13.61
N ASN A 240 -4.22 13.03 -14.83
CA ASN A 240 -5.07 12.41 -15.87
C ASN A 240 -4.86 10.90 -16.05
N LEU A 241 -4.04 10.27 -15.21
CA LEU A 241 -3.71 8.87 -15.35
C LEU A 241 -4.94 8.00 -15.12
N ASP A 242 -5.24 7.16 -16.11
CA ASP A 242 -6.35 6.22 -16.15
C ASP A 242 -5.84 4.79 -15.92
N THR A 243 -4.71 4.45 -16.53
CA THR A 243 -4.11 3.11 -16.44
C THR A 243 -2.65 3.19 -15.99
N LEU A 244 -2.34 2.46 -14.91
CA LEU A 244 -0.98 2.32 -14.39
C LEU A 244 -0.63 0.84 -14.24
N ASN A 245 0.35 0.39 -15.01
CA ASN A 245 0.89 -0.96 -14.91
C ASN A 245 2.31 -0.94 -14.34
N LEU A 246 2.47 -1.54 -13.18
CA LEU A 246 3.72 -1.72 -12.43
C LEU A 246 4.03 -3.21 -12.21
N SER A 247 3.37 -4.12 -12.94
CA SER A 247 3.52 -5.55 -12.73
C SER A 247 4.96 -6.03 -12.96
N GLU A 248 5.37 -7.12 -12.31
CA GLU A 248 6.70 -7.72 -12.51
C GLU A 248 7.85 -6.73 -12.24
N ASN A 249 7.84 -6.13 -11.06
CA ASN A 249 8.89 -5.24 -10.55
C ASN A 249 9.39 -5.72 -9.17
N LEU A 250 10.16 -4.90 -8.47
CA LEU A 250 10.74 -5.21 -7.16
C LEU A 250 10.18 -4.32 -6.05
N LEU A 251 9.00 -3.71 -6.26
CA LEU A 251 8.42 -2.73 -5.35
C LEU A 251 8.13 -3.36 -3.98
N VAL A 252 8.64 -2.73 -2.92
CA VAL A 252 8.43 -3.15 -1.53
C VAL A 252 7.22 -2.43 -0.91
N LEU A 253 6.97 -1.20 -1.33
CA LEU A 253 5.88 -0.33 -0.89
C LEU A 253 5.37 0.48 -2.09
N LEU A 254 4.10 0.90 -2.02
CA LEU A 254 3.58 1.97 -2.86
C LEU A 254 3.57 3.27 -2.05
N PRO A 255 3.87 4.42 -2.67
CA PRO A 255 3.83 5.69 -1.98
C PRO A 255 2.38 6.07 -1.62
N ASP A 256 2.20 6.75 -0.48
CA ASP A 256 0.87 7.22 -0.06
C ASP A 256 0.25 8.19 -1.06
N SER A 257 1.08 8.89 -1.83
CA SER A 257 0.67 9.79 -2.91
C SER A 257 -0.10 9.09 -4.04
N ILE A 258 -0.07 7.75 -4.15
CA ILE A 258 -0.89 7.01 -5.13
C ILE A 258 -2.39 7.31 -5.01
N GLY A 259 -2.86 7.61 -3.79
CA GLY A 259 -4.25 7.97 -3.52
C GLY A 259 -4.72 9.28 -4.14
N LEU A 260 -3.80 10.09 -4.67
CA LEU A 260 -4.12 11.36 -5.36
C LEU A 260 -4.46 11.16 -6.84
N LEU A 261 -4.33 9.94 -7.37
CA LEU A 261 -4.68 9.60 -8.74
C LEU A 261 -6.19 9.37 -8.89
N PHE A 262 -6.98 10.43 -8.75
CA PHE A 262 -8.45 10.35 -8.69
C PHE A 262 -9.11 9.78 -9.95
N LYS A 263 -8.44 9.83 -11.11
CA LYS A 263 -8.94 9.32 -12.40
C LYS A 263 -8.47 7.90 -12.71
N LEU A 264 -7.64 7.30 -11.86
CA LEU A 264 -7.09 5.98 -12.11
C LEU A 264 -8.21 4.94 -12.09
N ARG A 265 -8.36 4.20 -13.19
CA ARG A 265 -9.33 3.12 -13.37
C ARG A 265 -8.70 1.75 -13.24
N ILE A 266 -7.47 1.59 -13.73
CA ILE A 266 -6.77 0.31 -13.73
C ILE A 266 -5.42 0.48 -13.04
N LEU A 267 -5.21 -0.28 -11.96
CA LEU A 267 -3.93 -0.38 -11.28
C LEU A 267 -3.49 -1.85 -11.22
N ASN A 268 -2.37 -2.14 -11.87
CA ASN A 268 -1.71 -3.44 -11.76
C ASN A 268 -0.37 -3.28 -11.04
N VAL A 269 -0.25 -3.88 -9.86
CA VAL A 269 0.96 -3.96 -9.04
C VAL A 269 1.34 -5.41 -8.75
N SER A 270 0.85 -6.34 -9.58
CA SER A 270 1.09 -7.77 -9.41
C SER A 270 2.57 -8.16 -9.53
N ARG A 271 2.97 -9.30 -8.98
CA ARG A 271 4.33 -9.85 -9.08
C ARG A 271 5.38 -8.84 -8.60
N ASN A 272 5.16 -8.27 -7.43
CA ASN A 272 6.08 -7.36 -6.73
C ASN A 272 6.44 -7.95 -5.36
N LYS A 273 7.00 -7.14 -4.46
CA LYS A 273 7.36 -7.52 -3.09
C LYS A 273 6.55 -6.73 -2.05
N LEU A 274 5.35 -6.26 -2.39
CA LEU A 274 4.54 -5.40 -1.54
C LEU A 274 4.14 -6.11 -0.25
N HIS A 275 4.41 -5.49 0.89
CA HIS A 275 3.99 -5.99 2.21
C HIS A 275 2.62 -5.46 2.64
N ALA A 276 2.24 -4.29 2.16
CA ALA A 276 0.94 -3.66 2.39
C ALA A 276 0.58 -2.76 1.21
N LEU A 277 -0.72 -2.52 1.04
CA LEU A 277 -1.21 -1.41 0.22
C LEU A 277 -1.37 -0.17 1.12
N PRO A 278 -1.02 1.04 0.65
CA PRO A 278 -1.19 2.25 1.43
C PRO A 278 -2.68 2.51 1.67
N ASN A 279 -3.04 3.04 2.85
CA ASN A 279 -4.44 3.33 3.18
C ASN A 279 -5.06 4.33 2.19
N SER A 280 -4.23 5.22 1.64
CA SER A 280 -4.62 6.22 0.65
C SER A 280 -5.10 5.62 -0.67
N ILE A 281 -4.82 4.34 -0.98
CA ILE A 281 -5.32 3.68 -2.20
C ILE A 281 -6.85 3.72 -2.27
N SER A 282 -7.51 3.76 -1.11
CA SER A 282 -8.97 3.91 -1.00
C SER A 282 -9.48 5.20 -1.63
N HIS A 283 -8.67 6.26 -1.70
CA HIS A 283 -9.05 7.54 -2.33
C HIS A 283 -9.08 7.51 -3.87
N CYS A 284 -8.59 6.45 -4.51
CA CYS A 284 -8.71 6.24 -5.95
C CYS A 284 -10.15 5.85 -6.33
N ARG A 285 -11.11 6.76 -6.15
CA ARG A 285 -12.56 6.48 -6.28
C ARG A 285 -12.99 6.02 -7.67
N SER A 286 -12.21 6.32 -8.71
CA SER A 286 -12.49 5.88 -10.09
C SER A 286 -11.96 4.47 -10.39
N LEU A 287 -11.29 3.81 -9.44
CA LEU A 287 -10.66 2.52 -9.67
C LEU A 287 -11.73 1.46 -9.95
N GLU A 288 -11.58 0.78 -11.08
CA GLU A 288 -12.44 -0.31 -11.55
C GLU A 288 -11.73 -1.66 -11.44
N GLU A 289 -10.42 -1.70 -11.66
CA GLU A 289 -9.62 -2.92 -11.56
C GLU A 289 -8.36 -2.69 -10.72
N LEU A 290 -8.19 -3.53 -9.70
CA LEU A 290 -6.99 -3.59 -8.87
C LEU A 290 -6.44 -5.02 -8.90
N ASP A 291 -5.25 -5.17 -9.46
CA ASP A 291 -4.48 -6.41 -9.40
C ASP A 291 -3.23 -6.19 -8.52
N ALA A 292 -3.23 -6.80 -7.33
CA ALA A 292 -2.09 -6.85 -6.43
C ALA A 292 -1.68 -8.30 -6.13
N SER A 293 -1.91 -9.20 -7.08
CA SER A 293 -1.57 -10.62 -6.98
C SER A 293 -0.06 -10.88 -6.90
N PHE A 294 0.36 -12.04 -6.42
CA PHE A 294 1.79 -12.41 -6.30
C PHE A 294 2.61 -11.35 -5.56
N ASN A 295 2.20 -11.01 -4.34
CA ASN A 295 2.91 -10.08 -3.46
C ASN A 295 3.10 -10.73 -2.08
N LYS A 296 3.38 -9.94 -1.05
CA LYS A 296 3.53 -10.38 0.35
C LYS A 296 2.52 -9.67 1.26
N LEU A 297 1.35 -9.30 0.72
CA LEU A 297 0.32 -8.57 1.45
C LEU A 297 -0.20 -9.41 2.61
N THR A 298 -0.23 -8.84 3.82
CA THR A 298 -0.74 -9.50 5.02
C THR A 298 -2.17 -9.08 5.38
N TYR A 299 -2.58 -7.90 4.92
CA TYR A 299 -3.92 -7.35 5.10
C TYR A 299 -4.29 -6.40 3.95
N LEU A 300 -5.59 -6.13 3.83
CA LEU A 300 -6.11 -5.04 3.01
C LEU A 300 -6.44 -3.83 3.90
N PRO A 301 -6.33 -2.59 3.37
CA PRO A 301 -6.74 -1.39 4.09
C PRO A 301 -8.16 -1.49 4.65
N THR A 302 -8.35 -1.09 5.90
CA THR A 302 -9.64 -1.24 6.61
C THR A 302 -10.79 -0.53 5.91
N ASN A 303 -10.51 0.58 5.21
CA ASN A 303 -11.51 1.39 4.51
C ASN A 303 -11.61 1.13 3.01
N ILE A 304 -10.93 0.09 2.48
CA ILE A 304 -10.87 -0.18 1.04
C ILE A 304 -12.27 -0.22 0.40
N GLY A 305 -13.24 -0.84 1.08
CA GLY A 305 -14.57 -1.01 0.51
C GLY A 305 -15.55 0.16 0.68
N PHE A 306 -15.25 1.14 1.54
CA PHE A 306 -16.11 2.32 1.69
C PHE A 306 -15.92 3.33 0.56
N GLU A 307 -14.70 3.47 0.05
CA GLU A 307 -14.34 4.51 -0.91
C GLU A 307 -14.20 3.97 -2.35
N LEU A 308 -13.76 2.72 -2.54
CA LEU A 308 -13.63 2.09 -3.87
C LEU A 308 -14.96 1.54 -4.38
N VAL A 309 -15.97 2.41 -4.45
CA VAL A 309 -17.35 2.05 -4.82
C VAL A 309 -17.51 1.59 -6.28
N ASN A 310 -16.56 1.95 -7.15
CA ASN A 310 -16.57 1.60 -8.57
C ASN A 310 -15.76 0.34 -8.91
N LEU A 311 -15.06 -0.26 -7.92
CA LEU A 311 -14.21 -1.40 -8.18
C LEU A 311 -15.03 -2.61 -8.60
N ARG A 312 -14.72 -3.16 -9.76
CA ARG A 312 -15.35 -4.34 -10.37
C ARG A 312 -14.51 -5.59 -10.21
N ARG A 313 -13.19 -5.45 -10.26
CA ARG A 313 -12.23 -6.56 -10.17
C ARG A 313 -11.20 -6.28 -9.09
N LEU A 314 -11.14 -7.18 -8.11
CA LEU A 314 -10.09 -7.20 -7.09
C LEU A 314 -9.38 -8.56 -7.15
N SER A 315 -8.10 -8.53 -7.53
CA SER A 315 -7.25 -9.72 -7.56
C SER A 315 -6.11 -9.55 -6.56
N VAL A 316 -6.11 -10.37 -5.51
CA VAL A 316 -5.12 -10.33 -4.42
C VAL A 316 -4.64 -11.74 -4.09
N ASN A 317 -4.71 -12.64 -5.06
CA ASN A 317 -4.25 -14.00 -4.96
C ASN A 317 -2.72 -14.10 -4.79
N LEU A 318 -2.26 -15.23 -4.25
CA LEU A 318 -0.83 -15.50 -4.01
C LEU A 318 -0.20 -14.41 -3.12
N ASN A 319 -0.83 -14.19 -1.98
CA ASN A 319 -0.41 -13.27 -0.92
C ASN A 319 -0.46 -14.00 0.44
N LYS A 320 -0.41 -13.27 1.55
CA LYS A 320 -0.44 -13.79 2.93
C LYS A 320 -1.59 -13.19 3.74
N ILE A 321 -2.71 -12.90 3.08
CA ILE A 321 -3.84 -12.22 3.70
C ILE A 321 -4.52 -13.18 4.67
N ARG A 322 -4.62 -12.79 5.95
CA ARG A 322 -5.22 -13.62 7.00
C ARG A 322 -6.72 -13.40 7.20
N SER A 323 -7.18 -12.18 6.94
CA SER A 323 -8.57 -11.81 7.04
C SER A 323 -8.91 -10.67 6.09
N LEU A 324 -10.17 -10.64 5.65
CA LEU A 324 -10.71 -9.52 4.90
C LEU A 324 -11.29 -8.47 5.85
N PRO A 325 -11.13 -7.16 5.54
CA PRO A 325 -11.81 -6.12 6.30
C PRO A 325 -13.33 -6.22 6.09
N THR A 326 -14.11 -5.89 7.11
CA THR A 326 -15.58 -5.92 7.04
C THR A 326 -16.14 -4.97 5.98
N SER A 327 -15.39 -3.91 5.66
CA SER A 327 -15.71 -2.94 4.60
C SER A 327 -15.80 -3.56 3.21
N ILE A 328 -15.22 -4.75 2.97
CA ILE A 328 -15.33 -5.44 1.67
C ILE A 328 -16.78 -5.56 1.21
N GLY A 329 -17.72 -5.77 2.14
CA GLY A 329 -19.15 -5.89 1.83
C GLY A 329 -19.81 -4.62 1.32
N GLU A 330 -19.15 -3.47 1.39
CA GLU A 330 -19.67 -2.19 0.89
C GLU A 330 -19.28 -1.92 -0.58
N MET A 331 -18.47 -2.80 -1.19
CA MET A 331 -18.02 -2.71 -2.59
C MET A 331 -19.12 -3.17 -3.57
N LYS A 332 -20.19 -2.39 -3.66
CA LYS A 332 -21.41 -2.78 -4.41
C LYS A 332 -21.19 -3.04 -5.90
N SER A 333 -20.14 -2.50 -6.52
CA SER A 333 -19.82 -2.72 -7.94
C SER A 333 -18.95 -3.95 -8.19
N LEU A 334 -18.48 -4.64 -7.14
CA LEU A 334 -17.53 -5.74 -7.26
C LEU A 334 -18.19 -6.95 -7.93
N GLN A 335 -17.57 -7.43 -8.99
CA GLN A 335 -18.02 -8.55 -9.82
C GLN A 335 -17.07 -9.75 -9.74
N HIS A 336 -15.78 -9.49 -9.58
CA HIS A 336 -14.74 -10.51 -9.50
C HIS A 336 -13.86 -10.28 -8.29
N LEU A 337 -13.80 -11.28 -7.42
CA LEU A 337 -12.93 -11.31 -6.25
C LEU A 337 -12.07 -12.58 -6.28
N ASP A 338 -10.77 -12.41 -6.49
CA ASP A 338 -9.81 -13.51 -6.45
C ASP A 338 -8.88 -13.38 -5.23
N LEU A 339 -9.01 -14.37 -4.35
CA LEU A 339 -8.28 -14.51 -3.09
C LEU A 339 -7.52 -15.83 -3.03
N HIS A 340 -7.32 -16.53 -4.15
CA HIS A 340 -6.69 -17.85 -4.11
C HIS A 340 -5.29 -17.78 -3.53
N PHE A 341 -4.88 -18.85 -2.82
CA PHE A 341 -3.51 -18.95 -2.28
C PHE A 341 -3.16 -17.80 -1.33
N ASN A 342 -3.98 -17.64 -0.29
CA ASN A 342 -3.76 -16.77 0.85
C ASN A 342 -3.74 -17.59 2.16
N GLU A 343 -3.74 -16.90 3.30
CA GLU A 343 -3.75 -17.50 4.64
C GLU A 343 -5.09 -17.23 5.36
N LEU A 344 -6.21 -17.20 4.60
CA LEU A 344 -7.50 -16.76 5.15
C LEU A 344 -8.01 -17.71 6.24
N GLY A 345 -8.22 -17.19 7.45
CA GLY A 345 -8.85 -17.92 8.56
C GLY A 345 -10.37 -17.86 8.58
N GLY A 346 -10.97 -17.04 7.73
CA GLY A 346 -12.42 -16.89 7.66
C GLY A 346 -12.83 -15.77 6.71
N ILE A 347 -14.11 -15.77 6.34
CA ILE A 347 -14.71 -14.77 5.48
C ILE A 347 -15.70 -13.95 6.31
N PRO A 348 -15.63 -12.61 6.30
CA PRO A 348 -16.55 -11.78 7.07
C PRO A 348 -18.00 -11.98 6.58
N PRO A 349 -19.00 -12.04 7.48
CA PRO A 349 -20.41 -12.16 7.08
C PRO A 349 -20.89 -11.02 6.17
N THR A 350 -20.19 -9.88 6.15
CA THR A 350 -20.51 -8.77 5.24
C THR A 350 -20.32 -9.12 3.76
N ILE A 351 -19.64 -10.23 3.43
CA ILE A 351 -19.49 -10.69 2.04
C ILE A 351 -20.85 -10.86 1.33
N GLY A 352 -21.89 -11.31 2.05
CA GLY A 352 -23.23 -11.50 1.50
C GLY A 352 -23.91 -10.23 0.98
N LYS A 353 -23.40 -9.04 1.35
CA LYS A 353 -23.89 -7.76 0.83
C LYS A 353 -23.46 -7.48 -0.62
N LEU A 354 -22.51 -8.24 -1.16
CA LEU A 354 -21.97 -8.05 -2.51
C LEU A 354 -22.93 -8.55 -3.60
N ALA A 355 -24.01 -7.80 -3.80
CA ALA A 355 -25.10 -8.20 -4.69
C ALA A 355 -24.68 -8.39 -6.16
N ASN A 356 -23.61 -7.74 -6.63
CA ASN A 356 -23.14 -7.84 -8.02
C ASN A 356 -21.99 -8.84 -8.22
N LEU A 357 -21.57 -9.56 -7.18
CA LEU A 357 -20.45 -10.50 -7.28
C LEU A 357 -20.83 -11.70 -8.15
N GLU A 358 -20.05 -11.96 -9.20
CA GLU A 358 -20.28 -13.04 -10.14
C GLU A 358 -19.26 -14.17 -10.00
N ILE A 359 -18.01 -13.83 -9.65
CA ILE A 359 -16.91 -14.79 -9.54
C ILE A 359 -16.22 -14.57 -8.20
N LEU A 360 -16.16 -15.64 -7.41
CA LEU A 360 -15.46 -15.68 -6.12
C LEU A 360 -14.50 -16.88 -6.09
N ASN A 361 -13.21 -16.60 -6.00
CA ASN A 361 -12.18 -17.62 -5.86
C ASN A 361 -11.55 -17.53 -4.47
N LEU A 362 -11.80 -18.54 -3.65
CA LEU A 362 -11.28 -18.73 -2.28
C LEU A 362 -10.41 -19.99 -2.20
N SER A 363 -9.97 -20.54 -3.33
CA SER A 363 -9.22 -21.79 -3.36
C SER A 363 -7.86 -21.68 -2.67
N SER A 364 -7.37 -22.79 -2.15
CA SER A 364 -6.00 -22.92 -1.64
C SER A 364 -5.68 -21.97 -0.48
N ASN A 365 -6.57 -21.82 0.51
CA ASN A 365 -6.25 -21.14 1.79
C ASN A 365 -5.74 -22.12 2.88
N PHE A 366 -5.31 -23.32 2.45
CA PHE A 366 -4.50 -24.39 3.06
C PHE A 366 -4.74 -24.82 4.52
N SER A 367 -4.76 -23.90 5.50
CA SER A 367 -4.71 -24.26 6.92
C SER A 367 -5.89 -23.78 7.76
N ASP A 368 -6.55 -22.66 7.42
CA ASP A 368 -7.38 -21.96 8.41
C ASP A 368 -8.85 -21.74 8.00
N LEU A 369 -9.20 -21.88 6.71
CA LEU A 369 -10.59 -21.73 6.27
C LEU A 369 -11.40 -23.01 6.54
N THR A 370 -12.05 -23.06 7.71
CA THR A 370 -12.83 -24.21 8.19
C THR A 370 -14.33 -24.12 7.91
N GLU A 371 -14.86 -22.91 7.78
CA GLU A 371 -16.28 -22.65 7.58
C GLU A 371 -16.52 -21.44 6.67
N LEU A 372 -17.72 -21.39 6.10
CA LEU A 372 -18.23 -20.26 5.33
C LEU A 372 -19.35 -19.57 6.13
N PRO A 373 -19.47 -18.25 6.07
CA PRO A 373 -20.60 -17.56 6.68
C PRO A 373 -21.91 -17.95 5.97
N GLU A 374 -23.01 -18.05 6.73
CA GLU A 374 -24.35 -18.29 6.16
C GLU A 374 -24.74 -17.27 5.08
N THR A 375 -24.24 -16.03 5.23
CA THR A 375 -24.48 -14.95 4.27
C THR A 375 -23.80 -15.14 2.91
N ILE A 376 -22.92 -16.13 2.74
CA ILE A 376 -22.38 -16.48 1.41
C ILE A 376 -23.52 -16.83 0.44
N SER A 377 -24.62 -17.36 0.97
CA SER A 377 -25.82 -17.75 0.23
C SER A 377 -26.64 -16.55 -0.27
N ASP A 378 -26.36 -15.34 0.22
CA ASP A 378 -27.02 -14.09 -0.19
C ASP A 378 -26.40 -13.49 -1.48
N LEU A 379 -25.32 -14.09 -1.98
CA LEU A 379 -24.68 -13.72 -3.25
C LEU A 379 -25.52 -14.18 -4.46
N ILE A 380 -26.67 -13.55 -4.67
CA ILE A 380 -27.68 -13.97 -5.66
C ILE A 380 -27.17 -13.99 -7.11
N ASN A 381 -26.17 -13.18 -7.46
CA ASN A 381 -25.60 -13.10 -8.81
C ASN A 381 -24.34 -13.95 -9.00
N LEU A 382 -23.93 -14.73 -7.99
CA LEU A 382 -22.72 -15.55 -8.06
C LEU A 382 -22.90 -16.67 -9.09
N LYS A 383 -21.98 -16.74 -10.05
CA LYS A 383 -21.95 -17.71 -11.15
C LYS A 383 -20.87 -18.75 -10.94
N GLU A 384 -19.72 -18.34 -10.41
CA GLU A 384 -18.55 -19.20 -10.21
C GLU A 384 -18.02 -19.05 -8.78
N LEU A 385 -17.90 -20.19 -8.10
CA LEU A 385 -17.35 -20.27 -6.74
C LEU A 385 -16.31 -21.38 -6.68
N ASP A 386 -15.06 -21.02 -6.39
CA ASP A 386 -14.00 -21.98 -6.13
C ASP A 386 -13.63 -21.96 -4.64
N LEU A 387 -13.82 -23.11 -3.99
CA LEU A 387 -13.52 -23.38 -2.59
C LEU A 387 -12.50 -24.51 -2.45
N SER A 388 -11.87 -24.95 -3.54
CA SER A 388 -10.98 -26.12 -3.52
C SER A 388 -9.75 -25.92 -2.63
N ASN A 389 -9.16 -27.03 -2.16
CA ASN A 389 -7.95 -27.01 -1.32
C ASN A 389 -8.09 -26.16 -0.04
N ASN A 390 -9.16 -26.37 0.72
CA ASN A 390 -9.42 -25.74 2.02
C ASN A 390 -9.73 -26.81 3.08
N GLN A 391 -10.07 -26.37 4.30
CA GLN A 391 -10.44 -27.26 5.41
C GLN A 391 -11.94 -27.20 5.72
N ILE A 392 -12.77 -26.95 4.71
CA ILE A 392 -14.21 -26.73 4.90
C ILE A 392 -14.89 -28.05 5.25
N HIS A 393 -15.56 -28.08 6.40
CA HIS A 393 -16.27 -29.27 6.89
C HIS A 393 -17.73 -29.36 6.41
N SER A 394 -18.39 -28.20 6.25
CA SER A 394 -19.77 -28.13 5.80
C SER A 394 -20.03 -26.88 4.98
N LEU A 395 -20.87 -27.01 3.96
CA LEU A 395 -21.50 -25.86 3.33
C LEU A 395 -22.67 -25.34 4.20
N PRO A 396 -22.95 -24.03 4.22
CA PRO A 396 -24.07 -23.45 4.96
C PRO A 396 -25.42 -24.06 4.59
N ASP A 397 -26.35 -24.22 5.52
CA ASP A 397 -27.64 -24.85 5.22
C ASP A 397 -28.43 -24.03 4.18
N THR A 398 -28.22 -22.72 4.15
CA THR A 398 -28.83 -21.80 3.18
C THR A 398 -28.22 -21.84 1.77
N PHE A 399 -27.19 -22.65 1.52
CA PHE A 399 -26.41 -22.66 0.27
C PHE A 399 -27.25 -22.93 -1.00
N GLY A 400 -28.41 -23.58 -0.84
CA GLY A 400 -29.38 -23.77 -1.92
C GLY A 400 -29.95 -22.48 -2.53
N ARG A 401 -29.80 -21.32 -1.86
CA ARG A 401 -30.25 -20.00 -2.34
C ARG A 401 -29.43 -19.41 -3.48
N LEU A 402 -28.26 -19.99 -3.77
CA LEU A 402 -27.38 -19.57 -4.87
C LEU A 402 -27.96 -19.99 -6.24
N VAL A 403 -29.03 -19.31 -6.66
CA VAL A 403 -29.81 -19.67 -7.86
C VAL A 403 -28.98 -19.61 -9.13
N ASN A 404 -28.12 -18.59 -9.28
CA ASN A 404 -27.32 -18.36 -10.48
C ASN A 404 -25.98 -19.12 -10.50
N LEU A 405 -25.64 -19.87 -9.45
CA LEU A 405 -24.38 -20.58 -9.37
C LEU A 405 -24.33 -21.72 -10.40
N ALA A 406 -23.39 -21.60 -11.34
CA ALA A 406 -23.20 -22.52 -12.46
C ALA A 406 -21.95 -23.38 -12.29
N LYS A 407 -20.88 -22.84 -11.71
CA LYS A 407 -19.63 -23.56 -11.43
C LYS A 407 -19.33 -23.52 -9.94
N LEU A 408 -19.13 -24.69 -9.35
CA LEU A 408 -18.72 -24.86 -7.97
C LEU A 408 -17.60 -25.88 -7.91
N ASN A 409 -16.47 -25.48 -7.36
CA ASN A 409 -15.38 -26.38 -7.05
C ASN A 409 -15.21 -26.46 -5.53
N VAL A 410 -15.33 -27.67 -4.99
CA VAL A 410 -15.18 -27.97 -3.55
C VAL A 410 -14.19 -29.10 -3.31
N GLU A 411 -13.39 -29.45 -4.32
CA GLU A 411 -12.42 -30.53 -4.24
C GLU A 411 -11.39 -30.28 -3.14
N HIS A 412 -10.82 -31.36 -2.61
CA HIS A 412 -9.79 -31.28 -1.56
C HIS A 412 -10.25 -30.50 -0.31
N ASN A 413 -11.49 -30.76 0.13
CA ASN A 413 -12.01 -30.34 1.44
C ASN A 413 -12.47 -31.58 2.24
N PRO A 414 -12.37 -31.56 3.58
CA PRO A 414 -12.92 -32.59 4.46
C PRO A 414 -14.45 -32.45 4.64
N LEU A 415 -15.19 -32.28 3.54
CA LEU A 415 -16.64 -32.07 3.56
C LEU A 415 -17.38 -33.29 4.11
N THR A 416 -18.20 -33.04 5.12
CA THR A 416 -19.18 -33.97 5.67
C THR A 416 -20.59 -33.67 5.14
N ILE A 417 -20.88 -32.38 4.90
CA ILE A 417 -22.16 -31.88 4.41
C ILE A 417 -21.86 -30.91 3.26
N PRO A 418 -22.26 -31.21 2.00
CA PRO A 418 -22.97 -32.40 1.56
C PRO A 418 -22.08 -33.67 1.50
N PRO A 419 -22.67 -34.89 1.58
CA PRO A 419 -21.94 -36.14 1.41
C PRO A 419 -21.23 -36.25 0.05
N ARG A 420 -20.17 -37.05 -0.02
CA ARG A 420 -19.34 -37.20 -1.22
C ARG A 420 -20.13 -37.64 -2.45
N GLU A 421 -21.17 -38.47 -2.28
CA GLU A 421 -22.02 -38.93 -3.36
C GLU A 421 -22.81 -37.77 -4.00
N ILE A 422 -23.25 -36.81 -3.18
CA ILE A 422 -23.96 -35.60 -3.64
C ILE A 422 -22.97 -34.65 -4.31
N VAL A 423 -21.76 -34.51 -3.76
CA VAL A 423 -20.70 -33.67 -4.37
C VAL A 423 -20.35 -34.16 -5.77
N ALA A 424 -20.27 -35.48 -5.98
CA ALA A 424 -20.03 -36.08 -7.29
C ALA A 424 -21.16 -35.81 -8.31
N GLY A 425 -22.38 -35.52 -7.83
CA GLY A 425 -23.51 -35.10 -8.66
C GLY A 425 -23.45 -33.65 -9.14
N GLY A 426 -22.43 -32.88 -8.74
CA GLY A 426 -22.19 -31.51 -9.17
C GLY A 426 -23.11 -30.46 -8.54
N VAL A 427 -23.07 -29.24 -9.07
CA VAL A 427 -23.68 -28.05 -8.47
C VAL A 427 -25.19 -28.21 -8.24
N VAL A 428 -25.90 -28.80 -9.20
CA VAL A 428 -27.36 -28.97 -9.14
C VAL A 428 -27.76 -29.92 -8.00
N ALA A 429 -27.04 -31.04 -7.85
CA ALA A 429 -27.29 -32.01 -6.79
C ALA A 429 -27.00 -31.42 -5.41
N ILE A 430 -25.88 -30.69 -5.26
CA ILE A 430 -25.52 -29.97 -4.03
C ILE A 430 -26.61 -28.97 -3.66
N LYS A 431 -27.01 -28.09 -4.59
CA LYS A 431 -28.05 -27.07 -4.32
C LYS A 431 -29.39 -27.71 -3.91
N ALA A 432 -29.82 -28.77 -4.60
CA ALA A 432 -31.05 -29.47 -4.27
C ALA A 432 -31.00 -30.16 -2.90
N TYR A 433 -29.87 -30.80 -2.57
CA TYR A 433 -29.65 -31.42 -1.26
C TYR A 433 -29.69 -30.39 -0.13
N MET A 434 -28.96 -29.28 -0.27
CA MET A 434 -28.92 -28.22 0.74
C MET A 434 -30.29 -27.54 0.90
N ALA A 435 -30.99 -27.27 -0.20
CA ALA A 435 -32.35 -26.70 -0.15
C ALA A 435 -33.35 -27.62 0.57
N LYS A 436 -33.30 -28.93 0.30
CA LYS A 436 -34.14 -29.91 0.99
C LYS A 436 -33.80 -29.97 2.48
N ARG A 437 -32.52 -30.05 2.81
CA ARG A 437 -32.03 -30.06 4.19
C ARG A 437 -32.51 -28.84 4.98
N TRP A 438 -32.43 -27.65 4.39
CA TRP A 438 -32.93 -26.42 5.01
C TRP A 438 -34.44 -26.45 5.24
N ALA A 439 -35.22 -26.98 4.28
CA ALA A 439 -36.67 -27.13 4.45
C ALA A 439 -37.02 -28.10 5.60
N ASP A 440 -36.29 -29.21 5.72
CA ASP A 440 -36.45 -30.17 6.81
C ASP A 440 -36.14 -29.53 8.18
N ILE A 441 -35.06 -28.72 8.26
CA ILE A 441 -34.70 -27.96 9.47
C ILE A 441 -35.82 -26.98 9.87
N LEU A 442 -36.36 -26.22 8.90
CA LEU A 442 -37.45 -25.28 9.16
C LEU A 442 -38.73 -25.96 9.65
N LEU A 443 -39.07 -27.13 9.09
CA LEU A 443 -40.23 -27.91 9.52
C LEU A 443 -40.07 -28.42 10.96
N GLU A 444 -38.88 -28.93 11.31
CA GLU A 444 -38.57 -29.34 12.67
C GLU A 444 -38.65 -28.17 13.67
N GLU A 445 -38.18 -27.00 13.28
CA GLU A 445 -38.23 -25.79 14.10
C GLU A 445 -39.67 -25.31 14.32
N GLN A 446 -40.51 -25.35 13.28
CA GLN A 446 -41.94 -25.08 13.41
C GLN A 446 -42.63 -26.07 14.36
N HIS A 447 -42.37 -27.36 14.22
CA HIS A 447 -42.93 -28.38 15.10
C HIS A 447 -42.50 -28.18 16.57
N LYS A 448 -41.24 -27.83 16.82
CA LYS A 448 -40.74 -27.47 18.16
C LYS A 448 -41.47 -26.26 18.72
N SER A 449 -41.67 -25.21 17.92
CA SER A 449 -42.37 -24.00 18.36
C SER A 449 -43.85 -24.26 18.69
N MET A 450 -44.55 -25.08 17.90
CA MET A 450 -45.93 -25.47 18.17
C MET A 450 -46.05 -26.25 19.48
N ASN A 451 -45.13 -27.18 19.75
CA ASN A 451 -45.11 -27.94 21.00
C ASN A 451 -44.81 -27.06 22.22
N GLN A 452 -43.90 -26.07 22.10
CA GLN A 452 -43.61 -25.13 23.19
C GLN A 452 -44.79 -24.21 23.54
N VAL A 453 -45.56 -23.75 22.53
CA VAL A 453 -46.78 -22.95 22.75
C VAL A 453 -47.87 -23.76 23.46
N GLN A 454 -47.87 -25.09 23.28
CA GLN A 454 -48.84 -25.98 23.89
C GLN A 454 -48.50 -26.37 25.35
N GLU A 455 -47.24 -26.19 25.77
CA GLU A 455 -46.76 -26.51 27.13
C GLU A 455 -46.81 -25.33 28.13
N GLN A 456 -47.13 -24.10 27.71
CA GLN A 456 -47.31 -22.96 28.63
C GLN A 456 -48.78 -22.51 28.76
N PRO A 457 -49.58 -23.08 29.68
CA PRO A 457 -50.77 -22.42 30.19
C PRO A 457 -50.37 -21.53 31.39
N GLN A 458 -50.47 -20.21 31.18
CA GLN A 458 -50.35 -19.12 32.17
C GLN A 458 -48.94 -18.57 32.44
N ALA A 459 -48.55 -17.51 31.71
CA ALA A 459 -48.40 -16.14 32.26
C ALA A 459 -47.75 -15.19 31.24
N GLY A 460 -48.49 -14.15 30.84
CA GLY A 460 -47.99 -12.78 30.66
C GLY A 460 -46.94 -12.49 29.58
N LEU A 461 -47.43 -12.04 28.41
CA LEU A 461 -46.89 -10.92 27.61
C LEU A 461 -45.36 -10.77 27.51
N PHE A 462 -44.76 -11.32 26.45
CA PHE A 462 -43.83 -10.59 25.58
C PHE A 462 -43.90 -11.18 24.16
N THR A 463 -44.85 -10.70 23.37
CA THR A 463 -44.87 -10.86 21.90
C THR A 463 -43.68 -10.10 21.29
N ARG A 464 -42.61 -10.81 20.90
CA ARG A 464 -41.55 -10.21 20.06
C ARG A 464 -40.61 -11.24 19.40
N SER A 465 -41.09 -12.10 18.51
CA SER A 465 -40.17 -12.92 17.66
C SER A 465 -40.86 -13.74 16.55
N THR A 466 -41.73 -13.15 15.72
CA THR A 466 -42.19 -13.81 14.47
C THR A 466 -42.07 -12.95 13.22
N ALA A 467 -41.51 -11.74 13.33
CA ALA A 467 -41.39 -10.79 12.22
C ALA A 467 -40.45 -11.23 11.08
N TRP A 468 -39.61 -12.25 11.28
CA TRP A 468 -38.74 -12.80 10.23
C TRP A 468 -39.43 -13.88 9.37
N LEU A 469 -40.50 -14.51 9.86
CA LEU A 469 -41.18 -15.61 9.16
C LEU A 469 -42.03 -15.14 7.98
N SER A 470 -42.58 -13.92 7.98
CA SER A 470 -43.45 -13.48 6.87
C SER A 470 -42.68 -13.08 5.61
N ASN A 471 -41.42 -12.65 5.72
CA ASN A 471 -40.64 -12.21 4.56
C ASN A 471 -39.97 -13.36 3.79
N ALA A 472 -39.70 -14.51 4.44
CA ALA A 472 -39.03 -15.64 3.79
C ALA A 472 -39.99 -16.52 2.95
N VAL A 473 -41.27 -16.59 3.33
CA VAL A 473 -42.26 -17.47 2.66
C VAL A 473 -42.80 -16.85 1.35
N SER A 474 -42.77 -15.53 1.20
CA SER A 474 -43.30 -14.82 0.02
C SER A 474 -42.42 -14.94 -1.23
N GLY A 475 -41.13 -15.25 -1.08
CA GLY A 475 -40.18 -15.32 -2.20
C GLY A 475 -40.18 -16.64 -2.98
N TYR A 476 -40.80 -17.70 -2.45
CA TYR A 476 -40.68 -19.05 -3.03
C TYR A 476 -41.93 -19.53 -3.80
N PHE A 477 -43.08 -18.89 -3.58
CA PHE A 477 -44.30 -19.14 -4.37
C PHE A 477 -44.68 -17.86 -5.10
N GLY A 478 -44.44 -17.82 -6.41
CA GLY A 478 -44.85 -16.70 -7.26
C GLY A 478 -46.33 -16.37 -7.09
N SER A 479 -46.62 -15.21 -6.53
CA SER A 479 -48.00 -14.76 -6.34
C SER A 479 -48.53 -14.12 -7.62
N THR A 480 -49.52 -14.75 -8.23
CA THR A 480 -50.47 -14.09 -9.12
C THR A 480 -51.48 -13.33 -8.27
N GLY A 481 -51.43 -12.00 -8.36
CA GLY A 481 -52.55 -11.05 -8.21
C GLY A 481 -53.49 -11.18 -7.02
N LYS A 482 -53.43 -10.19 -6.10
CA LYS A 482 -54.55 -9.30 -5.75
C LYS A 482 -54.08 -8.18 -4.81
N SER A 483 -54.73 -7.04 -4.98
CA SER A 483 -54.52 -5.74 -4.34
C SER A 483 -54.54 -5.77 -2.81
N ASN A 484 -53.53 -5.14 -2.19
CA ASN A 484 -53.54 -4.78 -0.76
C ASN A 484 -54.44 -3.55 -0.55
N GLU A 485 -55.50 -3.71 0.26
CA GLU A 485 -56.16 -2.60 0.95
C GLU A 485 -55.38 -2.30 2.25
N ASP A 486 -55.17 -1.02 2.54
CA ASP A 486 -54.41 -0.55 3.69
C ASP A 486 -55.17 -0.76 5.03
N PRO A 487 -54.52 -1.29 6.08
CA PRO A 487 -55.17 -1.67 7.33
C PRO A 487 -55.41 -0.50 8.32
N TYR A 488 -55.46 0.75 7.85
CA TYR A 488 -55.55 1.92 8.74
C TYR A 488 -56.87 2.72 8.69
N LEU A 489 -57.91 2.23 8.00
CA LEU A 489 -59.10 3.04 7.69
C LEU A 489 -60.40 2.69 8.42
N ASN A 490 -60.40 1.86 9.46
CA ASN A 490 -61.63 1.61 10.24
C ASN A 490 -61.42 1.73 11.75
N GLN A 491 -61.42 2.97 12.22
CA GLN A 491 -61.71 3.28 13.62
C GLN A 491 -62.63 4.50 13.71
N GLN A 492 -63.91 4.29 13.37
CA GLN A 492 -65.03 5.13 13.80
C GLN A 492 -66.35 4.44 13.45
N LEU A 493 -66.98 3.81 14.45
CA LEU A 493 -68.41 3.85 14.80
C LEU A 493 -68.72 2.86 15.92
#